data_AF-A0ABD2MPU9-F1
#
_entry.id   AF-A0ABD2MPU9-F1
#
_cell.length_a   1.000
_cell.length_b   1.000
_cell.length_c   1.000
_cell.angle_alpha   90.00
_cell.angle_beta   90.00
_cell.angle_gamma   90.00
#
_symmetry.space_group_name_H-M   'P 1'
#
loop_
_entity.id
_entity.type
_entity.pdbx_description
1 polymer ?
#
loop_
_entity_poly.entity_id
_entity_poly.type
_entity_poly.pdbx_seq_one_letter_code
_entity_poly.pdbx_strand_id
1 'polypeptide(L)'
;MSVELEEAQTKVAEFQVQCDEYLVIIVSQKKEADEQAKEVAVKSVKIGEEEVVCKRLAAVAQADLDEAMPALNEAIAALDALSKKDISELKSYGKPPEKVQMVMEAVMILKGVIKDIIKFWHLGVKSYAS
;
A
#
# COMPACT_ATOMS: atom_id res chain seq x y z
N MET A 1 -54.84 54.87 -16.71
CA MET A 1 -53.67 55.77 -16.66
C MET A 1 -53.18 56.08 -15.24
N SER A 2 -54.03 56.40 -14.25
CA SER A 2 -53.56 56.60 -12.86
C SER A 2 -53.25 55.28 -12.12
N VAL A 3 -54.07 54.25 -12.32
CA VAL A 3 -53.94 52.95 -11.63
C VAL A 3 -52.73 52.15 -12.15
N GLU A 4 -52.48 52.18 -13.45
CA GLU A 4 -51.33 51.51 -14.10
C GLU A 4 -49.98 52.11 -13.65
N LEU A 5 -49.95 53.42 -13.35
CA LEU A 5 -48.76 54.10 -12.86
C LEU A 5 -48.43 53.67 -11.42
N GLU A 6 -49.46 53.49 -10.60
CA GLU A 6 -49.34 53.07 -9.20
C GLU A 6 -48.89 51.60 -9.10
N GLU A 7 -49.44 50.70 -9.90
CA GLU A 7 -48.99 49.30 -10.01
C GLU A 7 -47.53 49.17 -10.47
N ALA A 8 -47.10 50.00 -11.42
CA ALA A 8 -45.73 50.03 -11.89
C ALA A 8 -44.76 50.52 -10.79
N GLN A 9 -45.16 51.52 -10.00
CA GLN A 9 -44.38 52.00 -8.86
C GLN A 9 -44.23 50.94 -7.77
N THR A 10 -45.30 50.20 -7.46
CA THR A 10 -45.24 49.09 -6.49
C THR A 10 -44.30 47.98 -6.95
N LYS A 11 -44.37 47.58 -8.23
CA LYS A 11 -43.45 46.57 -8.80
C LYS A 11 -42.00 47.01 -8.78
N VAL A 12 -41.71 48.27 -9.11
CA VAL A 12 -40.33 48.79 -9.06
C VAL A 12 -39.80 48.76 -7.61
N ALA A 13 -40.62 49.13 -6.62
CA ALA A 13 -40.23 49.04 -5.22
C ALA A 13 -39.97 47.59 -4.76
N GLU A 14 -40.80 46.63 -5.16
CA GLU A 14 -40.59 45.20 -4.89
C GLU A 14 -39.30 44.69 -5.53
N PHE A 15 -39.05 45.03 -6.80
CA PHE A 15 -37.81 44.64 -7.48
C PHE A 15 -36.57 45.31 -6.90
N GLN A 16 -36.69 46.54 -6.38
CA GLN A 16 -35.59 47.22 -5.71
C GLN A 16 -35.19 46.46 -4.43
N VAL A 17 -36.18 46.06 -3.61
CA VAL A 17 -35.94 45.29 -2.39
C VAL A 17 -35.34 43.92 -2.71
N GLN A 18 -35.85 43.22 -3.73
CA GLN A 18 -35.27 41.94 -4.16
C GLN A 18 -33.84 42.09 -4.68
N CYS A 19 -33.54 43.17 -5.42
CA CYS A 19 -32.17 43.45 -5.88
C CYS A 19 -31.21 43.64 -4.70
N ASP A 20 -31.63 44.37 -3.66
CA ASP A 20 -30.83 44.60 -2.47
C ASP A 20 -30.58 43.30 -1.69
N GLU A 21 -31.60 42.44 -1.55
CA GLU A 21 -31.45 41.10 -0.95
C GLU A 21 -30.48 40.22 -1.74
N TYR A 22 -30.60 40.18 -3.07
CA TYR A 22 -29.68 39.41 -3.91
C TYR A 22 -28.25 39.92 -3.85
N LEU A 23 -28.04 41.24 -3.75
CA LEU A 23 -26.72 41.82 -3.57
C LEU A 23 -26.05 41.33 -2.28
N VAL A 24 -26.80 41.26 -1.16
CA VAL A 24 -26.29 40.74 0.11
C VAL A 24 -25.86 39.28 -0.03
N ILE A 25 -26.69 38.45 -0.68
CA ILE A 25 -26.39 37.03 -0.89
C ILE A 25 -25.13 36.85 -1.75
N ILE A 26 -25.01 37.60 -2.85
CA ILE A 26 -23.85 37.53 -3.76
C ILE A 26 -22.56 37.89 -3.01
N VAL A 27 -22.58 38.92 -2.16
CA VAL A 27 -21.40 39.33 -1.38
C VAL A 27 -21.01 38.24 -0.38
N SER A 28 -21.98 37.62 0.31
CA SER A 28 -21.71 36.50 1.23
C SER A 28 -21.08 35.31 0.49
N GLN A 29 -21.71 34.88 -0.60
CA GLN A 29 -21.24 33.73 -1.39
C GLN A 29 -19.86 33.98 -2.02
N LYS A 30 -19.59 35.20 -2.49
CA LYS A 30 -18.25 35.54 -3.00
C LYS A 30 -17.19 35.43 -1.92
N LYS A 31 -17.47 35.92 -0.71
CA LYS A 31 -16.54 35.82 0.41
C LYS A 31 -16.23 34.36 0.77
N GLU A 32 -17.26 33.53 0.85
CA GLU A 32 -17.11 32.09 1.12
C GLU A 32 -16.31 31.38 0.02
N ALA A 33 -16.58 31.69 -1.25
CA ALA A 33 -15.85 31.13 -2.38
C ALA A 33 -14.37 31.54 -2.38
N ASP A 34 -14.06 32.81 -2.08
CA ASP A 34 -12.68 33.30 -1.98
C ASP A 34 -11.92 32.62 -0.84
N GLU A 35 -12.58 32.34 0.28
CA GLU A 35 -11.99 31.66 1.44
C GLU A 35 -11.73 30.18 1.14
N GLN A 36 -12.68 29.48 0.52
CA GLN A 36 -12.48 28.12 0.03
C GLN A 36 -11.38 28.02 -1.03
N ALA A 37 -11.31 28.98 -1.97
CA ALA A 37 -10.27 28.99 -3.00
C ALA A 37 -8.86 29.09 -2.39
N LYS A 38 -8.69 29.91 -1.34
CA LYS A 38 -7.43 29.99 -0.59
C LYS A 38 -7.10 28.68 0.12
N GLU A 39 -8.06 28.05 0.79
CA GLU A 39 -7.83 26.76 1.43
C GLU A 39 -7.42 25.67 0.44
N VAL A 40 -8.11 25.58 -0.69
CA VAL A 40 -7.81 24.59 -1.74
C VAL A 40 -6.42 24.82 -2.30
N ALA A 41 -6.03 26.08 -2.55
CA ALA A 41 -4.68 26.40 -3.03
C ALA A 41 -3.58 25.94 -2.06
N VAL A 42 -3.78 26.15 -0.75
CA VAL A 42 -2.83 25.66 0.27
C VAL A 42 -2.81 24.13 0.32
N LYS A 43 -3.97 23.49 0.28
CA LYS A 43 -4.10 22.02 0.29
C LYS A 43 -3.45 21.39 -0.95
N SER A 44 -3.63 21.98 -2.14
CA SER A 44 -3.09 21.45 -3.38
C SER A 44 -1.55 21.45 -3.41
N VAL A 45 -0.92 22.46 -2.81
CA VAL A 45 0.55 22.50 -2.70
C VAL A 45 1.06 21.35 -1.83
N LYS A 46 0.47 21.17 -0.65
CA LYS A 46 0.84 20.08 0.27
C LYS A 46 0.63 18.70 -0.36
N ILE A 47 -0.50 18.49 -1.03
CA ILE A 47 -0.80 17.24 -1.72
C ILE A 47 0.23 16.97 -2.81
N GLY A 48 0.64 17.99 -3.58
CA GLY A 48 1.68 17.83 -4.60
C GLY A 48 3.03 17.42 -4.03
N GLU A 49 3.43 17.98 -2.90
CA GLU A 49 4.67 17.60 -2.20
C GLU A 49 4.61 16.16 -1.68
N GLU A 50 3.51 15.80 -1.01
CA GLU A 50 3.28 14.44 -0.49
C GLU A 50 3.22 13.40 -1.60
N GLU A 51 2.58 13.72 -2.74
CA GLU A 51 2.49 12.85 -3.90
C GLU A 51 3.86 12.49 -4.46
N VAL A 52 4.78 13.45 -4.55
CA VAL A 52 6.15 13.22 -5.01
C VAL A 52 6.89 12.27 -4.06
N VAL A 53 6.75 12.48 -2.74
CA VAL A 53 7.37 11.62 -1.72
C VAL A 53 6.81 10.20 -1.80
N CYS A 54 5.49 10.04 -1.86
CA CYS A 54 4.83 8.74 -1.97
C CYS A 54 5.24 8.00 -3.26
N LYS A 55 5.28 8.67 -4.40
CA LYS A 55 5.74 8.06 -5.66
C LYS A 55 7.18 7.60 -5.58
N ARG A 56 8.05 8.39 -4.96
CA ARG A 56 9.45 8.02 -4.77
C ARG A 56 9.58 6.78 -3.88
N LEU A 57 8.86 6.75 -2.75
CA LEU A 57 8.89 5.61 -1.84
C LEU A 57 8.36 4.33 -2.51
N ALA A 58 7.26 4.44 -3.26
CA ALA A 58 6.70 3.33 -4.02
C ALA A 58 7.69 2.81 -5.07
N ALA A 59 8.39 3.71 -5.78
CA ALA A 59 9.39 3.32 -6.78
C ALA A 59 10.59 2.59 -6.15
N VAL A 60 11.06 3.05 -4.99
CA VAL A 60 12.16 2.38 -4.25
C VAL A 60 11.72 1.00 -3.80
N ALA A 61 10.54 0.88 -3.17
CA ALA A 61 10.03 -0.40 -2.71
C ALA A 61 9.81 -1.40 -3.86
N GLN A 62 9.35 -0.92 -5.02
CA GLN A 62 9.21 -1.76 -6.21
C GLN A 62 10.57 -2.22 -6.75
N ALA A 63 11.57 -1.34 -6.76
CA ALA A 63 12.92 -1.70 -7.18
C ALA A 63 13.55 -2.78 -6.26
N ASP A 64 13.42 -2.64 -4.94
CA ASP A 64 13.91 -3.62 -3.98
C ASP A 64 13.21 -4.99 -4.16
N LEU A 65 11.91 -4.97 -4.46
CA LEU A 65 11.15 -6.18 -4.77
C LEU A 65 11.64 -6.82 -6.07
N ASP A 66 11.79 -6.04 -7.13
CA ASP A 66 12.24 -6.51 -8.44
C ASP A 66 13.68 -7.08 -8.39
N GLU A 67 14.52 -6.57 -7.49
CA GLU A 67 15.86 -7.13 -7.22
C GLU A 67 15.80 -8.46 -6.44
N ALA A 68 14.89 -8.58 -5.46
CA ALA A 68 14.78 -9.77 -4.62
C ALA A 68 14.07 -10.96 -5.30
N MET A 69 13.07 -10.70 -6.14
CA MET A 69 12.30 -11.72 -6.84
C MET A 69 13.11 -12.69 -7.71
N PRO A 70 14.10 -12.28 -8.52
CA PRO A 70 14.90 -13.21 -9.33
C PRO A 70 15.69 -14.19 -8.46
N ALA A 71 16.31 -13.73 -7.38
CA ALA A 71 17.06 -14.60 -6.46
C ALA A 71 16.13 -15.62 -5.78
N LEU A 72 14.91 -15.20 -5.41
CA LEU A 72 13.90 -16.11 -4.86
C LEU A 72 13.45 -17.16 -5.88
N ASN A 73 13.15 -16.74 -7.11
CA ASN A 73 12.71 -17.64 -8.18
C ASN A 73 13.80 -18.63 -8.57
N GLU A 74 15.06 -18.19 -8.62
CA GLU A 74 16.21 -19.07 -8.84
C GLU A 74 16.34 -20.12 -7.73
N ALA A 75 16.18 -19.72 -6.47
CA ALA A 75 16.19 -20.64 -5.35
C ALA A 75 15.05 -21.68 -5.43
N ILE A 76 13.84 -21.27 -5.83
CA ILE A 76 12.71 -22.20 -6.04
C ILE A 76 13.02 -23.18 -7.17
N ALA A 77 13.52 -22.68 -8.30
CA ALA A 77 13.88 -23.54 -9.44
C ALA A 77 14.99 -24.55 -9.07
N ALA A 78 15.97 -24.15 -8.27
CA ALA A 78 17.00 -25.05 -7.76
C ALA A 78 16.44 -26.13 -6.82
N LEU A 79 15.42 -25.80 -6.02
CA LEU A 79 14.72 -26.78 -5.18
C LEU A 79 13.89 -27.77 -6.00
N ASP A 80 13.22 -27.30 -7.06
CA ASP A 80 12.45 -28.16 -7.98
C ASP A 80 13.34 -29.11 -8.78
N ALA A 81 14.59 -28.71 -9.05
CA ALA A 81 15.58 -29.56 -9.70
C ALA A 81 16.10 -30.72 -8.81
N LEU A 82 15.84 -30.70 -7.50
CA LEU A 82 16.25 -31.77 -6.59
C LEU A 82 15.43 -33.04 -6.84
N SER A 83 16.13 -34.15 -7.05
CA SER A 83 15.49 -35.44 -7.27
C SER A 83 15.30 -36.21 -5.95
N LYS A 84 14.40 -37.20 -5.98
CA LYS A 84 14.19 -38.12 -4.85
C LYS A 84 15.46 -38.89 -4.46
N LYS A 85 16.40 -39.06 -5.39
CA LYS A 85 17.69 -39.74 -5.13
C LYS A 85 18.57 -38.88 -4.23
N ASP A 86 18.70 -37.60 -4.52
CA ASP A 86 19.50 -36.64 -3.74
C ASP A 86 19.02 -36.58 -2.28
N ILE A 87 17.70 -36.58 -2.08
CA ILE A 87 17.08 -36.62 -0.74
C ILE A 87 17.36 -37.96 -0.03
N SER A 88 17.38 -39.07 -0.78
CA SER A 88 17.62 -40.40 -0.22
C SER A 88 19.08 -40.58 0.20
N GLU A 89 20.03 -40.03 -0.56
CA GLU A 89 21.45 -39.97 -0.19
C GLU A 89 21.66 -39.17 1.08
N LEU A 90 21.00 -38.01 1.20
CA LEU A 90 21.05 -37.16 2.39
C LEU A 90 20.53 -37.86 3.65
N LYS A 91 19.53 -38.74 3.52
CA LYS A 91 19.03 -39.58 4.61
C LYS A 91 19.97 -40.72 5.00
N SER A 92 20.78 -41.20 4.05
CA SER A 92 21.64 -42.37 4.22
C SER A 92 22.96 -42.08 4.93
N TYR A 93 23.34 -40.80 5.07
CA TYR A 93 24.53 -40.48 5.85
C TYR A 93 24.37 -40.97 7.31
N GLY A 94 25.45 -41.44 7.93
CA GLY A 94 25.45 -41.80 9.36
C GLY A 94 25.83 -40.63 10.27
N LYS A 95 26.75 -39.77 9.81
CA LYS A 95 27.14 -38.46 10.38
C LYS A 95 27.11 -37.43 9.23
N PRO A 96 26.33 -36.33 9.23
CA PRO A 96 26.27 -35.48 8.05
C PRO A 96 27.50 -34.58 8.07
N PRO A 97 28.07 -34.20 6.91
CA PRO A 97 29.11 -33.19 6.88
C PRO A 97 28.62 -31.88 7.51
N GLU A 98 29.54 -31.12 8.14
CA GLU A 98 29.23 -29.90 8.90
C GLU A 98 28.38 -28.89 8.11
N LYS A 99 28.67 -28.71 6.82
CA LYS A 99 27.90 -27.81 5.94
C LYS A 99 26.45 -28.28 5.73
N VAL A 100 26.24 -29.58 5.57
CA VAL A 100 24.89 -30.16 5.41
C VAL A 100 24.11 -30.04 6.71
N GLN A 101 24.78 -30.21 7.84
CA GLN A 101 24.19 -30.02 9.16
C GLN A 101 23.71 -28.58 9.36
N MET A 102 24.56 -27.60 9.05
CA MET A 102 24.23 -26.17 9.20
C MET A 102 23.03 -25.76 8.33
N VAL A 103 22.99 -26.20 7.06
CA VAL A 103 21.88 -25.88 6.15
C VAL A 103 20.59 -26.54 6.64
N MET A 104 20.64 -27.80 7.05
CA MET A 104 19.47 -28.52 7.53
C MET A 104 18.95 -27.98 8.87
N GLU A 105 19.84 -27.51 9.75
CA GLU A 105 19.47 -26.81 10.99
C GLU A 105 18.72 -25.50 10.69
N ALA A 106 19.23 -24.68 9.76
CA ALA A 106 18.55 -23.46 9.34
C ALA A 106 17.14 -23.74 8.80
N VAL A 107 16.97 -24.77 7.96
CA VAL A 107 15.67 -25.18 7.42
C VAL A 107 14.72 -25.67 8.52
N MET A 108 15.21 -26.44 9.50
CA MET A 108 14.40 -26.93 10.62
C MET A 108 13.91 -25.80 11.53
N ILE A 109 14.76 -24.80 11.78
CA ILE A 109 14.40 -23.58 12.52
C ILE A 109 13.30 -22.82 11.76
N LEU A 110 13.47 -22.60 10.46
CA LEU A 110 12.46 -21.93 9.63
C LEU A 110 11.12 -22.68 9.56
N LYS A 111 11.16 -24.01 9.64
CA LYS A 111 9.96 -24.88 9.72
C LYS A 111 9.38 -25.00 11.14
N GLY A 112 9.98 -24.36 12.15
CA GLY A 112 9.47 -24.37 13.53
C GLY A 112 9.66 -25.70 14.28
N VAL A 113 10.57 -26.55 13.81
CA VAL A 113 10.88 -27.86 14.41
C VAL A 113 12.24 -27.74 15.14
N ILE A 114 12.22 -27.75 16.47
CA ILE A 114 13.36 -27.46 17.37
C ILE A 114 13.88 -28.79 17.99
N LYS A 115 15.17 -29.07 18.29
CA LYS A 115 16.45 -28.31 18.25
C LYS A 115 17.72 -29.18 18.10
N ASP A 116 17.60 -30.51 17.97
CA ASP A 116 18.78 -31.39 17.95
C ASP A 116 18.78 -32.24 16.69
N ILE A 117 19.47 -31.77 15.65
CA ILE A 117 19.57 -32.50 14.38
C ILE A 117 20.20 -33.89 14.56
N ILE A 118 21.13 -34.04 15.50
CA ILE A 118 21.76 -35.33 15.84
C ILE A 118 20.73 -36.28 16.46
N LYS A 119 19.88 -35.78 17.37
CA LYS A 119 18.79 -36.59 17.96
C LYS A 119 17.73 -36.92 16.93
N PHE A 120 17.31 -35.94 16.11
CA PHE A 120 16.35 -36.13 15.03
C PHE A 120 16.80 -37.23 14.07
N TRP A 121 18.08 -37.23 13.71
CA TRP A 121 18.59 -38.16 12.73
C TRP A 121 18.79 -39.57 13.28
N HIS A 122 19.12 -39.71 14.57
CA HIS A 122 19.10 -40.99 15.27
C HIS A 122 17.67 -41.49 15.56
N LEU A 123 16.69 -40.61 15.79
CA LEU A 123 15.31 -40.96 16.17
C LEU A 123 14.34 -41.12 14.98
N GLY A 124 14.78 -40.84 13.76
CA GLY A 124 14.11 -41.25 12.55
C GLY A 124 13.52 -40.10 11.75
N VAL A 125 14.08 -39.91 10.55
CA VAL A 125 13.61 -39.02 9.46
C VAL A 125 12.33 -39.56 8.80
N LYS A 126 11.44 -40.21 9.56
CA LYS A 126 10.23 -40.86 9.02
C LYS A 126 9.00 -39.95 8.98
N SER A 127 9.01 -38.79 9.66
CA SER A 127 7.78 -38.00 9.88
C SER A 127 7.68 -36.67 9.13
N TYR A 128 8.72 -36.18 8.45
CA TYR A 128 8.78 -34.78 7.97
C TYR A 128 8.71 -34.60 6.43
N ALA A 129 8.35 -35.66 5.70
CA ALA A 129 8.21 -35.64 4.24
C ALA A 129 6.77 -35.96 3.80
N SER A 130 5.80 -35.36 4.49
CA SER A 130 4.40 -35.29 4.06
C SER A 130 4.01 -33.84 3.87
#